data_AF-A0AAD7R1G1-F1
#
_entry.id   AF-A0AAD7R1G1-F1
#
_cell.length_a   1.000
_cell.length_b   1.000
_cell.length_c   1.000
_cell.angle_alpha   90.00
_cell.angle_beta   90.00
_cell.angle_gamma   90.00
#
_symmetry.space_group_name_H-M   'P 1'
#
loop_
_entity.id
_entity.type
_entity.pdbx_description
1 polymer ?
#
loop_
_entity_poly.entity_id
_entity_poly.type
_entity_poly.pdbx_seq_one_letter_code
_entity_poly.pdbx_strand_id
1 'polypeptide(L)'
;MPDIANASISTTKGGGAVKKNMEEILQSIVQSNQEIREEIQPMRKDVKEFKGQNKESFTRLQTSVGGLSAQLAKLEKRVVETEGRISAVEEANATHGRAIGFLLHREEELMEMCEDLQNRARRHNLRLYQIPEGSEGQDTVGFINPLRSVLSF
;
A
#
# COMPACT_ATOMS: atom_id res chain seq x y z
N MET A 1 -114.65 -18.07 52.53
CA MET A 1 -113.64 -17.27 53.23
C MET A 1 -112.39 -18.14 53.37
N PRO A 2 -111.18 -17.66 53.00
CA PRO A 2 -110.79 -17.29 51.63
C PRO A 2 -109.44 -17.93 51.18
N ASP A 3 -109.13 -17.68 49.89
CA ASP A 3 -107.87 -17.71 49.15
C ASP A 3 -106.54 -17.85 49.90
N ILE A 4 -105.56 -18.50 49.25
CA ILE A 4 -104.41 -17.82 48.62
C ILE A 4 -103.81 -18.77 47.56
N ALA A 5 -104.03 -18.38 46.30
CA ALA A 5 -103.23 -18.77 45.16
C ALA A 5 -101.75 -18.45 45.46
N ASN A 6 -100.88 -19.47 45.46
CA ASN A 6 -99.45 -19.20 45.39
C ASN A 6 -99.01 -19.24 43.94
N ALA A 7 -98.68 -18.04 43.47
CA ALA A 7 -98.41 -17.69 42.10
C ALA A 7 -97.24 -18.49 41.54
N SER A 8 -97.45 -18.92 40.30
CA SER A 8 -96.45 -19.05 39.26
C SER A 8 -95.32 -18.02 39.44
N ILE A 9 -94.14 -18.48 39.85
CA ILE A 9 -92.90 -17.73 39.66
C ILE A 9 -92.22 -18.32 38.43
N SER A 10 -92.54 -17.72 37.29
CA SER A 10 -91.80 -17.82 36.05
C SER A 10 -90.47 -17.06 36.21
N THR A 11 -89.37 -17.79 36.25
CA THR A 11 -88.00 -17.23 36.17
C THR A 11 -87.13 -18.45 35.84
N THR A 12 -86.42 -18.62 34.73
CA THR A 12 -85.95 -17.75 33.65
C THR A 12 -85.63 -18.65 32.44
N LYS A 13 -86.33 -18.49 31.31
CA LYS A 13 -85.93 -19.10 30.02
C LYS A 13 -84.80 -18.33 29.29
N GLY A 14 -84.28 -17.24 29.88
CA GLY A 14 -83.27 -16.37 29.28
C GLY A 14 -81.80 -16.80 29.46
N GLY A 15 -81.47 -17.64 30.45
CA GLY A 15 -80.08 -18.00 30.76
C GLY A 15 -79.41 -18.97 29.78
N GLY A 16 -80.20 -19.77 29.04
CA GLY A 16 -79.68 -20.76 28.09
C GLY A 16 -79.20 -20.15 26.77
N ALA A 17 -79.87 -19.10 26.29
CA ALA A 17 -79.50 -18.41 25.04
C ALA A 17 -78.25 -17.53 25.22
N VAL A 18 -78.15 -16.84 26.37
CA VAL A 18 -76.96 -16.05 26.73
C VAL A 18 -75.74 -16.95 26.92
N LYS A 19 -75.89 -18.13 27.54
CA LYS A 19 -74.82 -19.12 27.66
C LYS A 19 -74.37 -19.64 26.29
N LYS A 20 -75.30 -19.98 25.39
CA LYS A 20 -74.98 -20.44 24.02
C LYS A 20 -74.21 -19.38 23.22
N ASN A 21 -74.66 -18.13 23.24
CA ASN A 21 -73.97 -17.03 22.55
C ASN A 21 -72.56 -16.80 23.12
N MET A 22 -72.40 -16.92 24.45
CA MET A 22 -71.10 -16.80 25.10
C MET A 22 -70.16 -17.95 24.74
N GLU A 23 -70.69 -19.16 24.56
CA GLU A 23 -69.92 -20.35 24.16
C GLU A 23 -69.45 -20.26 22.70
N GLU A 24 -70.30 -19.75 21.79
CA GLU A 24 -69.92 -19.46 20.40
C GLU A 24 -68.82 -18.39 20.32
N ILE A 25 -68.90 -17.33 21.14
CA ILE A 25 -67.86 -16.28 21.21
C ILE A 25 -66.54 -16.87 21.73
N LEU A 26 -66.59 -17.70 22.77
CA LEU A 26 -65.39 -18.37 23.29
C LEU A 26 -64.76 -19.29 22.24
N GLN A 27 -65.57 -20.00 21.47
CA GLN A 27 -65.10 -20.89 20.41
C GLN A 27 -64.47 -20.11 19.26
N SER A 28 -65.05 -18.96 18.88
CA SER A 28 -64.47 -18.02 17.92
C SER A 28 -63.12 -17.44 18.40
N ILE A 29 -63.02 -17.07 19.68
CA ILE A 29 -61.77 -16.57 20.26
C ILE A 29 -60.69 -17.66 20.28
N VAL A 30 -61.04 -18.90 20.61
CA VAL A 30 -60.10 -20.04 20.59
C VAL A 30 -59.60 -20.30 19.17
N GLN A 31 -60.49 -20.27 18.18
CA GLN A 31 -60.14 -20.45 16.77
C GLN A 31 -59.22 -19.33 16.27
N SER A 32 -59.56 -18.07 16.55
CA SER A 32 -58.72 -16.92 16.18
C SER A 32 -57.35 -16.96 16.86
N ASN A 33 -57.27 -17.36 18.14
CA ASN A 33 -55.99 -17.54 18.83
C ASN A 33 -55.14 -18.67 18.25
N GLN A 34 -55.77 -19.72 17.73
CA GLN A 34 -55.08 -20.82 17.06
C GLN A 34 -54.48 -20.35 15.73
N GLU A 35 -55.23 -19.60 14.93
CA GLU A 35 -54.76 -19.02 13.67
C GLU A 35 -53.58 -18.05 13.89
N ILE A 36 -53.66 -17.17 14.89
CA ILE A 36 -52.56 -16.27 15.25
C ILE A 36 -51.30 -17.05 15.68
N ARG A 37 -51.46 -18.18 16.39
CA ARG A 37 -50.33 -19.04 16.77
C ARG A 37 -49.70 -19.70 15.55
N GLU A 38 -50.51 -20.14 14.61
CA GLU A 38 -50.06 -20.75 13.36
C GLU A 38 -49.30 -19.75 12.49
N GLU A 39 -49.67 -18.47 12.50
CA GLU A 39 -48.98 -17.40 11.77
C GLU A 39 -47.68 -16.93 12.49
N ILE A 40 -47.66 -16.88 13.82
CA ILE A 40 -46.46 -16.48 14.58
C ILE A 40 -45.35 -17.55 14.55
N GLN A 41 -45.70 -18.82 14.46
CA GLN A 41 -44.76 -19.95 14.39
C GLN A 41 -43.71 -19.81 13.27
N PRO A 42 -44.08 -19.60 11.98
CA PRO A 42 -43.12 -19.44 10.90
C PRO A 42 -42.28 -18.17 11.07
N MET A 43 -42.89 -17.04 11.43
CA MET A 43 -42.13 -15.79 11.68
C MET A 43 -41.03 -15.98 12.73
N ARG A 44 -41.29 -16.76 13.80
CA ARG A 44 -40.28 -17.09 14.81
C ARG A 44 -39.15 -17.96 14.26
N LYS A 45 -39.45 -18.88 13.34
CA LYS A 45 -38.44 -19.70 12.66
C LYS A 45 -37.59 -18.83 11.75
N ASP A 46 -38.21 -17.96 10.95
CA ASP A 46 -37.52 -17.05 10.03
C ASP A 46 -36.60 -16.08 10.77
N VAL A 47 -37.04 -15.51 11.88
CA VAL A 47 -36.20 -14.64 12.73
C VAL A 47 -35.00 -15.42 13.30
N LYS A 48 -35.19 -16.68 13.69
CA LYS A 48 -34.11 -17.53 14.20
C LYS A 48 -33.10 -17.85 13.11
N GLU A 49 -33.57 -18.17 11.91
CA GLU A 49 -32.73 -18.43 10.74
C GLU A 49 -31.97 -17.19 10.31
N PHE A 50 -32.66 -16.06 10.14
CA PHE A 50 -32.06 -14.78 9.80
C PHE A 50 -30.99 -14.39 10.81
N LYS A 51 -31.24 -14.57 12.12
CA LYS A 51 -30.24 -14.31 13.17
C LYS A 51 -29.02 -15.23 13.02
N GLY A 52 -29.21 -16.48 12.62
CA GLY A 52 -28.12 -17.42 12.31
C GLY A 52 -27.29 -16.95 11.13
N GLN A 53 -27.92 -16.69 10.00
CA GLN A 53 -27.28 -16.20 8.78
C GLN A 53 -26.53 -14.88 9.03
N ASN A 54 -27.11 -13.97 9.80
CA ASN A 54 -26.49 -12.68 10.12
C ASN A 54 -25.29 -12.84 11.07
N LYS A 55 -25.32 -13.82 11.97
CA LYS A 55 -24.17 -14.15 12.81
C LYS A 55 -23.04 -14.73 11.97
N GLU A 56 -23.36 -15.61 11.03
CA GLU A 56 -22.37 -16.19 10.10
C GLU A 56 -21.75 -15.12 9.20
N SER A 57 -22.57 -14.26 8.58
CA SER A 57 -22.07 -13.16 7.74
C SER A 57 -21.16 -12.22 8.53
N PHE A 58 -21.54 -11.89 9.77
CA PHE A 58 -20.72 -11.06 10.65
C PHE A 58 -19.39 -11.73 11.02
N THR A 59 -19.39 -13.03 11.33
CA THR A 59 -18.15 -13.76 11.62
C THR A 59 -17.22 -13.83 10.40
N ARG A 60 -17.77 -14.01 9.20
CA ARG A 60 -17.00 -13.97 7.94
C ARG A 60 -16.40 -12.58 7.71
N LEU A 61 -17.18 -11.53 7.94
CA LEU A 61 -16.72 -10.16 7.78
C LEU A 61 -15.61 -9.83 8.79
N GLN A 62 -15.77 -10.21 10.06
CA GLN A 62 -14.74 -10.05 11.09
C GLN A 62 -13.44 -10.77 10.71
N THR A 63 -13.55 -11.99 10.17
CA THR A 63 -12.39 -12.76 9.71
C THR A 63 -11.70 -12.08 8.52
N SER A 64 -12.48 -11.60 7.55
CA SER A 64 -11.96 -10.88 6.38
C SER A 64 -11.25 -9.59 6.78
N VAL A 65 -11.86 -8.79 7.65
CA VAL A 65 -11.28 -7.55 8.18
C VAL A 65 -10.00 -7.84 8.97
N GLY A 66 -9.98 -8.89 9.79
CA GLY A 66 -8.78 -9.33 10.49
C GLY A 66 -7.65 -9.74 9.53
N GLY A 67 -8.01 -10.46 8.46
CA GLY A 67 -7.07 -10.84 7.40
C GLY A 67 -6.48 -9.63 6.68
N LEU A 68 -7.33 -8.66 6.30
CA LEU A 68 -6.89 -7.41 5.68
C LEU A 68 -6.00 -6.59 6.60
N SER A 69 -6.33 -6.49 7.89
CA SER A 69 -5.50 -5.81 8.88
C SER A 69 -4.12 -6.45 8.99
N ALA A 70 -4.03 -7.77 9.02
CA ALA A 70 -2.75 -8.49 9.04
C ALA A 70 -1.93 -8.27 7.76
N GLN A 71 -2.59 -8.25 6.59
CA GLN A 71 -1.93 -7.95 5.32
C GLN A 71 -1.41 -6.51 5.26
N LEU A 72 -2.18 -5.54 5.77
CA LEU A 72 -1.76 -4.14 5.86
C LEU A 72 -0.54 -3.99 6.77
N ALA A 73 -0.53 -4.60 7.95
CA ALA A 73 0.63 -4.57 8.85
C ALA A 73 1.89 -5.17 8.20
N LYS A 74 1.74 -6.26 7.43
CA LYS A 74 2.84 -6.86 6.67
C LYS A 74 3.35 -5.93 5.57
N LEU A 75 2.43 -5.24 4.88
CA LEU A 75 2.79 -4.30 3.81
C LEU A 75 3.50 -3.08 4.40
N GLU A 76 2.98 -2.50 5.47
CA GLU A 76 3.59 -1.39 6.20
C GLU A 76 5.02 -1.71 6.61
N LYS A 77 5.25 -2.88 7.22
CA LYS A 77 6.60 -3.33 7.58
C LYS A 77 7.54 -3.40 6.38
N ARG A 78 7.06 -3.94 5.25
CA ARG A 78 7.86 -4.03 4.02
C ARG A 78 8.17 -2.65 3.46
N VAL A 79 7.21 -1.72 3.50
CA VAL A 79 7.39 -0.34 3.03
C VAL A 79 8.48 0.35 3.86
N VAL A 80 8.39 0.30 5.18
CA VAL A 80 9.40 0.89 6.08
C VAL A 80 10.79 0.29 5.82
N GLU A 81 10.89 -1.02 5.64
CA GLU A 81 12.17 -1.67 5.31
C GLU A 81 12.72 -1.20 3.96
N THR A 82 11.87 -1.10 2.94
CA THR A 82 12.28 -0.63 1.61
C THR A 82 12.68 0.84 1.63
N GLU A 83 11.95 1.69 2.35
CA GLU A 83 12.29 3.11 2.52
C GLU A 83 13.64 3.26 3.22
N GLY A 84 13.89 2.51 4.29
CA GLY A 84 15.18 2.52 4.98
C GLY A 84 16.34 2.10 4.07
N ARG A 85 16.14 1.08 3.22
CA ARG A 85 17.14 0.66 2.22
C ARG A 85 17.38 1.73 1.17
N ILE A 86 16.33 2.41 0.71
CA ILE A 86 16.42 3.50 -0.27
C ILE A 86 17.22 4.66 0.34
N SER A 87 16.89 5.11 1.55
CA SER A 87 17.61 6.20 2.22
C SER A 87 19.10 5.89 2.39
N ALA A 88 19.45 4.65 2.76
CA ALA A 88 20.86 4.24 2.87
C ALA A 88 21.60 4.27 1.51
N VAL A 89 20.93 3.85 0.43
CA VAL A 89 21.50 3.89 -0.92
C VAL A 89 21.65 5.33 -1.41
N GLU A 90 20.67 6.20 -1.14
CA GLU A 90 20.73 7.62 -1.49
C GLU A 90 21.88 8.33 -0.78
N GLU A 91 22.09 8.06 0.51
CA GLU A 91 23.20 8.60 1.28
C GLU A 91 24.56 8.12 0.74
N ALA A 92 24.68 6.82 0.46
CA ALA A 92 25.87 6.25 -0.16
C ALA A 92 26.13 6.86 -1.54
N ASN A 93 25.11 7.01 -2.38
CA ASN A 93 25.25 7.61 -3.70
C ASN A 93 25.66 9.10 -3.60
N ALA A 94 25.14 9.84 -2.64
CA ALA A 94 25.55 11.21 -2.38
C ALA A 94 27.02 11.32 -1.94
N THR A 95 27.49 10.39 -1.08
CA THR A 95 28.91 10.35 -0.69
C THR A 95 29.82 9.98 -1.86
N HIS A 96 29.43 8.98 -2.66
CA HIS A 96 30.14 8.61 -3.88
C HIS A 96 30.20 9.76 -4.89
N GLY A 97 29.10 10.46 -5.12
CA GLY A 97 29.06 11.62 -6.01
C GLY A 97 30.03 12.72 -5.59
N ARG A 98 30.12 13.01 -4.29
CA ARG A 98 31.12 13.97 -3.75
C ARG A 98 32.55 13.48 -3.96
N ALA A 99 32.82 12.20 -3.69
CA ALA A 99 34.15 11.62 -3.86
C ALA A 99 34.60 11.65 -5.33
N ILE A 100 33.71 11.30 -6.26
CA ILE A 100 33.98 11.37 -7.70
C ILE A 100 34.27 12.81 -8.12
N GLY A 101 33.45 13.78 -7.69
CA GLY A 101 33.69 15.19 -8.00
C GLY A 101 35.06 15.68 -7.52
N PHE A 102 35.46 15.29 -6.30
CA PHE A 102 36.79 15.61 -5.77
C PHE A 102 37.92 14.96 -6.60
N LEU A 103 37.77 13.69 -6.97
CA LEU A 103 38.77 12.97 -7.75
C LEU A 103 38.94 13.57 -9.16
N LEU A 104 37.84 13.92 -9.82
CA LEU A 104 37.87 14.56 -11.14
C LEU A 104 38.58 15.92 -11.10
N HIS A 105 38.29 16.74 -10.08
CA HIS A 105 38.97 18.01 -9.94
C HIS A 105 40.47 17.84 -9.72
N ARG A 106 40.86 16.85 -8.90
CA ARG A 106 42.27 16.56 -8.66
C ARG A 106 42.98 15.97 -9.88
N GLU A 107 42.27 15.21 -10.71
CA GLU A 107 42.79 14.73 -11.99
C GLU A 107 43.09 15.91 -12.93
N GLU A 108 42.18 16.89 -13.02
CA GLU A 108 42.37 18.11 -13.82
C GLU A 108 43.59 18.91 -13.36
N GLU A 109 43.71 19.18 -12.05
CA GLU A 109 44.87 19.86 -11.46
C GLU A 109 46.20 19.14 -11.78
N LEU A 110 46.21 17.80 -11.67
CA LEU A 110 47.40 17.01 -11.97
C LEU A 110 47.73 17.01 -13.46
N MET A 111 46.72 17.01 -14.33
CA MET A 111 46.90 17.09 -15.78
C MET A 111 47.52 18.42 -16.17
N GLU A 112 47.03 19.54 -15.63
CA GLU A 112 47.59 20.87 -15.85
C GLU A 112 49.05 20.95 -15.38
N MET A 113 49.34 20.42 -14.19
CA MET A 113 50.72 20.38 -13.67
C MET A 113 51.64 19.54 -14.56
N CYS A 114 51.16 18.40 -15.06
CA CYS A 114 51.92 17.56 -15.98
C CYS A 114 52.17 18.26 -17.31
N GLU A 115 51.18 18.97 -17.85
CA GLU A 115 51.33 19.75 -19.06
C GLU A 115 52.38 20.85 -18.88
N ASP A 116 52.32 21.62 -17.79
CA ASP A 116 53.33 22.65 -17.49
C ASP A 116 54.73 22.02 -17.39
N LEU A 117 54.89 20.91 -16.65
CA LEU A 117 56.18 20.22 -16.57
C LEU A 117 56.71 19.75 -17.93
N GLN A 118 55.85 19.18 -18.78
CA GLN A 118 56.23 18.77 -20.14
C GLN A 118 56.62 19.96 -21.00
N ASN A 119 55.86 21.05 -20.92
CA ASN A 119 56.16 22.29 -21.62
C ASN A 119 57.53 22.81 -21.16
N ARG A 120 57.78 22.87 -19.85
CA ARG A 120 59.07 23.30 -19.29
C ARG A 120 60.24 22.44 -19.74
N ALA A 121 60.07 21.12 -19.78
CA ALA A 121 61.08 20.19 -20.28
C ALA A 121 61.35 20.37 -21.78
N ARG A 122 60.33 20.73 -22.57
CA ARG A 122 60.46 20.97 -24.01
C ARG A 122 60.93 22.39 -24.36
N ARG A 123 60.90 23.36 -23.44
CA ARG A 123 61.30 24.76 -23.71
C ARG A 123 62.71 24.89 -24.30
N HIS A 124 63.62 23.99 -23.95
CA HIS A 124 64.99 24.00 -24.45
C HIS A 124 65.23 23.05 -25.64
N ASN A 125 64.19 22.36 -26.10
CA ASN A 125 64.29 21.41 -27.21
C ASN A 125 63.92 22.11 -28.51
N LEU A 126 64.85 22.13 -29.45
CA LEU A 126 64.59 22.57 -30.82
C LEU A 126 64.10 21.39 -31.65
N ARG A 127 63.05 21.60 -32.45
CA ARG A 127 62.55 20.63 -33.42
C ARG A 127 62.86 21.14 -34.81
N LEU A 128 63.77 20.45 -35.50
CA LEU A 128 64.11 20.74 -36.88
C LEU A 128 63.26 19.87 -37.80
N TYR A 129 62.53 20.49 -38.73
CA TYR A 129 61.70 19.79 -39.70
C TYR A 129 62.36 19.87 -41.09
N GLN A 130 62.01 18.93 -41.99
CA GLN A 130 62.48 18.88 -43.38
C GLN A 130 63.98 18.57 -43.56
N ILE A 131 64.59 17.88 -42.61
CA ILE A 131 65.96 17.35 -42.76
C ILE A 131 65.88 15.95 -43.38
N PRO A 132 66.51 15.70 -44.54
CA PRO A 132 66.59 14.36 -45.13
C PRO A 132 67.31 13.38 -44.19
N GLU A 133 66.75 12.18 -44.02
CA GLU A 133 67.33 11.13 -43.17
C GLU A 133 68.75 10.77 -43.65
N GLY A 134 69.69 10.66 -42.69
CA GLY A 134 71.08 10.30 -42.97
C GLY A 134 72.01 11.45 -43.41
N SER A 135 71.50 12.67 -43.57
CA SER A 135 72.31 13.87 -43.89
C SER A 135 73.32 14.26 -42.80
N GLU A 136 73.10 13.76 -41.58
CA GLU A 136 73.92 13.97 -40.40
C GLU A 136 75.21 13.11 -40.37
N GLY A 137 75.23 11.98 -41.10
CA GLY A 137 76.36 11.06 -41.09
C GLY A 137 76.65 10.46 -39.70
N GLN A 138 77.93 10.42 -39.30
CA GLN A 138 78.39 9.87 -38.01
C GLN A 138 78.64 10.93 -36.92
N ASP A 139 78.63 12.23 -37.27
CA ASP A 139 78.91 13.32 -36.35
C ASP A 139 77.78 14.36 -36.35
N THR A 140 76.91 14.19 -35.37
CA THR A 140 75.73 15.02 -35.12
C THR A 140 76.08 16.46 -34.74
N VAL A 141 77.18 16.65 -34.00
CA VAL A 141 77.64 17.95 -33.53
C VAL A 141 78.25 18.75 -34.67
N GLY A 142 79.03 18.08 -35.53
CA GLY A 142 79.58 18.64 -36.76
C GLY A 142 78.50 19.14 -37.73
N PHE A 143 77.37 18.43 -37.83
CA PHE A 143 76.23 18.83 -38.66
C PHE A 143 75.45 20.04 -38.10
N ILE A 144 75.28 20.13 -36.78
CA ILE A 144 74.51 21.22 -36.13
C ILE A 144 75.28 22.54 -36.11
N ASN A 145 76.62 22.52 -36.00
CA ASN A 145 77.44 23.73 -35.90
C ASN A 145 77.29 24.73 -37.07
N PRO A 146 77.25 24.29 -38.35
CA PRO A 146 76.93 25.16 -39.49
C PRO A 146 75.50 25.69 -39.46
N LEU A 147 74.52 24.92 -38.98
CA LEU A 147 73.13 25.38 -38.87
C LEU A 147 72.98 26.49 -37.83
N ARG A 148 73.82 26.49 -36.78
CA ARG A 148 73.87 27.55 -35.77
C ARG A 148 74.19 28.93 -36.36
N SER A 149 75.02 29.01 -37.40
CA SER A 149 75.35 30.32 -38.01
C SER A 149 74.20 30.86 -38.85
N VAL A 150 73.35 29.99 -39.42
CA VAL A 150 72.16 30.35 -40.21
C VAL A 150 70.95 30.66 -39.31
N LEU A 151 70.86 30.03 -38.15
CA LEU A 151 69.79 30.23 -37.15
C LEU A 151 70.08 31.33 -36.13
N SER A 152 71.12 32.14 -36.35
CA SER A 152 71.42 33.32 -35.54
C SER A 152 70.32 34.39 -35.72
N PHE A 153 69.36 34.44 -34.80
CA PHE A 153 68.57 35.64 -34.52
C PHE A 153 69.31 36.54 -33.52
#